data_AF-A0A7J4ISA2-F1
#
_entry.id   AF-A0A7J4ISA2-F1
#
_cell.length_a   1.000
_cell.length_b   1.000
_cell.length_c   1.000
_cell.angle_alpha   90.00
_cell.angle_beta   90.00
_cell.angle_gamma   90.00
#
_symmetry.space_group_name_H-M   'P 1'
#
loop_
_entity.id
_entity.type
_entity.pdbx_description
1 polymer ?
#
loop_
_entity_poly.entity_id
_entity_poly.type
_entity_poly.pdbx_seq_one_letter_code
_entity_poly.pdbx_strand_id
1 'polypeptide(L)' 'MKIIDMFREGKMQEVVDIMPEYTEQTIAETEAGGLIWMMAAMGVPSYPAEIYGYQSVIGTGNCIACWDPNTNTRELVL' A
#
# COMPACT_ATOMS: atom_id res chain seq x y z
N MET A 1 5.50 8.52 -6.12
CA MET A 1 4.84 7.33 -6.70
C MET A 1 3.43 7.24 -6.12
N LYS A 2 2.38 7.52 -6.89
CA LYS A 2 1.08 7.95 -6.32
C LYS A 2 0.52 7.04 -5.20
N ILE A 3 0.44 5.73 -5.41
CA ILE A 3 -0.09 4.79 -4.40
C ILE A 3 0.83 4.69 -3.17
N ILE A 4 2.14 4.61 -3.36
CA ILE A 4 3.11 4.58 -2.24
C ILE A 4 3.05 5.87 -1.42
N ASP A 5 2.92 7.02 -2.09
CA ASP A 5 2.80 8.30 -1.39
C ASP A 5 1.52 8.32 -0.53
N MET A 6 0.41 7.77 -1.04
CA MET A 6 -0.83 7.64 -0.28
C MET A 6 -0.71 6.66 0.91
N PHE A 7 0.06 5.58 0.76
CA PHE A 7 0.38 4.68 1.88
C PHE A 7 1.14 5.42 3.00
N ARG A 8 2.13 6.23 2.65
CA ARG A 8 2.88 7.06 3.61
C ARG A 8 1.99 8.12 4.29
N GLU A 9 0.98 8.59 3.60
CA GLU A 9 0.03 9.58 4.13
C GLU A 9 -1.10 8.94 4.98
N GLY A 10 -1.18 7.61 5.07
CA GLY A 10 -2.24 6.91 5.79
C GLY A 10 -3.61 7.00 5.10
N LYS A 11 -3.63 7.26 3.79
CA LYS A 11 -4.83 7.45 2.97
C LYS A 11 -5.37 6.13 2.41
N MET A 12 -5.49 5.13 3.27
CA MET A 12 -5.82 3.77 2.82
C MET A 12 -7.24 3.68 2.25
N GLN A 13 -8.20 4.45 2.79
CA GLN A 13 -9.55 4.50 2.24
C GLN A 13 -9.54 5.02 0.80
N GLU A 14 -8.84 6.12 0.55
CA GLU A 14 -8.73 6.68 -0.80
C GLU A 14 -7.98 5.73 -1.75
N VAL A 15 -7.00 4.97 -1.26
CA VAL A 15 -6.36 3.92 -2.06
C VAL A 15 -7.35 2.82 -2.44
N VAL A 16 -8.22 2.37 -1.51
CA VAL A 16 -9.27 1.39 -1.81
C VAL A 16 -10.22 1.93 -2.88
N ASP A 17 -10.62 3.20 -2.76
CA ASP A 17 -11.57 3.83 -3.67
C ASP A 17 -11.05 3.91 -5.12
N ILE A 18 -9.74 4.15 -5.31
CA ILE A 18 -9.09 4.20 -6.63
C ILE A 18 -8.49 2.87 -7.09
N MET A 19 -8.52 1.82 -6.25
CA MET A 19 -7.86 0.55 -6.54
C MET A 19 -8.30 -0.08 -7.86
N PRO A 20 -9.60 -0.07 -8.26
CA PRO A 20 -10.02 -0.62 -9.54
C PRO A 20 -9.35 0.09 -10.73
N GLU A 21 -9.34 1.42 -10.72
CA GLU A 21 -8.73 2.23 -11.79
C GLU A 21 -7.21 2.03 -11.84
N TYR A 22 -6.55 2.03 -10.67
CA TYR A 22 -5.11 1.78 -10.58
C TYR A 22 -4.75 0.40 -11.12
N THR A 23 -5.50 -0.63 -10.73
CA THR A 23 -5.29 -2.02 -11.15
C THR A 23 -5.40 -2.15 -12.66
N GLU A 24 -6.45 -1.58 -13.27
CA GLU A 24 -6.67 -1.64 -14.72
C GLU A 24 -5.59 -0.88 -15.50
N GLN A 25 -5.27 0.35 -15.10
CA GLN A 25 -4.32 1.20 -15.84
C GLN A 25 -2.88 0.71 -15.74
N THR A 26 -2.51 0.03 -14.65
CA THR A 26 -1.13 -0.38 -14.39
C THR A 26 -0.89 -1.88 -14.53
N ILE A 27 -1.95 -2.67 -14.73
CA ILE A 27 -1.89 -4.13 -14.72
C ILE A 27 -1.26 -4.61 -13.39
N ALA A 28 -1.64 -3.96 -12.29
CA ALA A 28 -1.09 -4.27 -10.98
C ALA A 28 -1.64 -5.60 -10.47
N GLU A 29 -0.79 -6.39 -9.82
CA GLU A 29 -1.14 -7.68 -9.23
C GLU A 29 -2.10 -7.55 -8.02
N THR A 30 -2.50 -6.31 -7.68
CA THR A 30 -3.56 -6.01 -6.72
C THR A 30 -4.91 -6.62 -7.11
N GLU A 31 -5.12 -6.98 -8.39
CA GLU A 31 -6.28 -7.74 -8.86
C GLU A 31 -6.46 -9.09 -8.14
N ALA A 32 -5.37 -9.70 -7.67
CA ALA A 32 -5.42 -10.96 -6.92
C ALA A 32 -6.09 -10.81 -5.54
N GLY A 33 -6.31 -9.57 -5.09
CA GLY A 33 -7.09 -9.26 -3.90
C GLY A 33 -6.34 -9.34 -2.57
N GLY A 34 -5.07 -9.79 -2.54
CA GLY A 34 -4.30 -9.96 -1.31
C GLY A 34 -4.17 -8.67 -0.48
N LEU A 35 -3.91 -7.54 -1.14
CA LEU A 35 -3.83 -6.24 -0.48
C LEU A 35 -5.18 -5.83 0.12
N ILE A 36 -6.27 -5.91 -0.64
CA ILE A 36 -7.61 -5.50 -0.18
C ILE A 36 -8.10 -6.41 0.94
N TRP A 37 -7.86 -7.72 0.86
CA TRP A 37 -8.17 -8.66 1.94
C TRP A 37 -7.46 -8.29 3.24
N MET A 38 -6.14 -8.01 3.18
CA MET A 38 -5.35 -7.63 4.34
C MET A 38 -5.86 -6.32 4.95
N MET A 39 -6.13 -5.29 4.13
CA MET A 39 -6.64 -4.01 4.61
C MET A 39 -8.02 -4.13 5.24
N ALA A 40 -8.92 -4.93 4.67
CA ALA A 40 -10.23 -5.21 5.25
C ALA A 40 -10.11 -5.90 6.62
N ALA A 41 -9.21 -6.89 6.75
CA ALA A 41 -8.95 -7.57 8.01
C ALA A 41 -8.40 -6.64 9.11
N MET A 42 -7.65 -5.60 8.71
CA MET A 42 -7.12 -4.57 9.61
C MET A 42 -8.10 -3.41 9.86
N GLY A 43 -9.28 -3.41 9.23
CA GLY A 43 -10.26 -2.33 9.37
C GLY A 43 -9.90 -1.04 8.60
N VAL A 44 -9.18 -1.17 7.48
CA VAL A 44 -8.75 -0.08 6.59
C VAL A 44 -8.00 1.01 7.38
N PRO A 45 -6.74 0.74 7.79
CA PRO A 45 -6.02 1.59 8.72
C PRO A 45 -5.82 3.01 8.18
N SER A 46 -6.12 4.02 9.01
CA SER A 46 -5.95 5.45 8.69
C SER A 46 -4.58 6.00 9.11
N TYR A 47 -3.59 5.14 9.21
CA TYR A 47 -2.25 5.49 9.67
C TYR A 47 -1.20 5.13 8.61
N PRO A 48 -0.03 5.82 8.60
CA PRO A 48 1.01 5.60 7.61
C PRO A 48 1.51 4.16 7.56
N ALA A 49 1.81 3.69 6.35
CA ALA A 49 2.64 2.51 6.14
C ALA A 49 4.13 2.86 6.21
N GLU A 50 4.91 1.93 6.73
CA GLU A 50 6.37 1.92 6.64
C GLU A 50 6.75 1.36 5.26
N ILE A 51 7.55 2.09 4.49
CA ILE A 51 7.98 1.65 3.14
C ILE A 51 9.45 1.26 3.20
N TYR A 52 9.73 -0.04 3.25
CA TYR A 52 11.11 -0.54 3.32
C TYR A 52 11.84 -0.48 1.98
N GLY A 53 11.10 -0.41 0.88
CA GLY A 53 11.69 -0.23 -0.44
C GLY A 53 10.69 -0.36 -1.58
N TYR A 54 11.05 0.25 -2.70
CA TYR A 54 10.39 0.06 -3.98
C TYR A 54 11.42 -0.19 -5.08
N GLN A 55 11.21 -1.20 -5.90
CA GLN A 55 12.08 -1.49 -7.04
C GLN A 55 11.36 -2.25 -8.15
N SER A 56 11.94 -2.22 -9.35
CA SER A 56 11.52 -3.06 -10.46
C SER A 56 12.15 -4.46 -10.43
N VAL A 57 11.37 -5.48 -10.80
CA VAL A 57 11.87 -6.83 -11.12
C VAL A 57 11.22 -7.24 -12.43
N ILE A 58 12.02 -7.44 -13.47
CA ILE A 58 11.55 -7.79 -14.83
C ILE A 58 10.53 -6.74 -15.34
N GLY A 59 10.70 -5.47 -14.95
CA GLY A 59 9.80 -4.36 -15.34
C GLY A 59 8.57 -4.18 -14.44
N THR A 60 8.21 -5.14 -13.59
CA THR A 60 7.11 -5.03 -12.63
C THR A 60 7.52 -4.20 -11.41
N GLY A 61 6.68 -3.28 -10.96
CA GLY A 61 6.90 -2.50 -9.74
C GLY A 61 6.59 -3.32 -8.48
N ASN A 62 7.54 -3.40 -7.55
CA ASN A 62 7.43 -4.16 -6.30
C ASN A 62 7.64 -3.23 -5.11
N CYS A 63 6.72 -3.24 -4.15
CA CYS A 63 6.77 -2.44 -2.92
C CYS A 63 6.79 -3.35 -1.69
N ILE A 64 7.73 -3.12 -0.78
CA ILE A 64 7.75 -3.78 0.54
C ILE A 64 7.24 -2.77 1.56
N ALA A 65 6.10 -3.07 2.18
CA ALA A 65 5.44 -2.18 3.13
C ALA A 65 4.91 -2.91 4.37
N CYS A 66 4.86 -2.19 5.50
CA CYS A 66 4.26 -2.65 6.76
C CYS A 66 3.27 -1.62 7.30
N TRP A 67 2.18 -2.11 7.91
CA TRP A 67 1.22 -1.30 8.65
C TRP A 67 1.28 -1.71 10.13
N ASP A 68 2.16 -1.08 10.89
CA ASP A 68 2.25 -1.30 12.34
C ASP A 68 1.25 -0.41 13.09
N PRO A 69 0.25 -0.96 13.82
CA PRO A 69 -0.68 -0.15 14.61
C PRO A 69 -0.03 0.56 15.81
N ASN A 70 1.15 0.10 16.27
CA ASN A 70 1.83 0.65 17.44
C ASN A 70 2.78 1.79 17.05
N THR A 71 2.46 3.00 17.50
CA THR A 71 3.26 4.19 17.21
C THR A 71 4.66 4.18 17.81
N ASN A 72 4.92 3.33 18.81
CA ASN A 72 6.26 3.23 19.43
C ASN A 72 7.23 2.35 18.63
N THR A 73 6.70 1.47 17.78
CA THR A 73 7.48 0.54 16.95
C THR A 73 7.43 0.87 15.46
N ARG A 74 6.45 1.69 15.04
CA ARG A 74 6.35 2.16 13.66
C ARG A 74 7.53 3.03 13.24
N GLU A 75 8.29 2.58 12.25
CA GLU A 75 9.41 3.34 11.69
C GLU A 75 9.01 4.07 10.39
N LEU A 76 9.19 5.39 10.35
CA LEU A 76 9.06 6.14 9.10
C LEU A 76 10.34 5.99 8.28
N VAL A 77 10.39 4.90 7.50
CA VAL A 77 11.51 4.59 6.60
C VAL A 77 11.41 5.38 5.29
N LEU A 78 12.56 5.90 4.84
CA LEU A 78 12.71 6.86 3.73
C LEU A 78 12.25 6.33 2.36
#